data_AF-M6VYE7-F1
#
_entry.id   AF-M6VYE7-F1
#
_cell.length_a   1.000
_cell.length_b   1.000
_cell.length_c   1.000
_cell.angle_alpha   90.00
_cell.angle_beta   90.00
_cell.angle_gamma   90.00
#
_symmetry.space_group_name_H-M   'P 1'
#
loop_
_entity.id
_entity.type
_entity.pdbx_description
1 polymer ?
#
loop_
_entity_poly.entity_id
_entity_poly.type
_entity_poly.pdbx_seq_one_letter_code
_entity_poly.pdbx_strand_id
1 'polypeptide(L)'
;MGVKGAAIASSLAGAAGLFAFPFYFYSRGLGKYFSHISWAFSFTHFREILKTSTSPALAELLNNISFMIFTEFATVVGTTALAVTNMLFSTLSLSFLPGYAFGIAATTILGQALGAGKPKLAYHGAFRSAFFAACVMGSMGLVFILWGKEMLSFYTKDPELIQEAYSPLVILGVIQIVDAYHMVIACALRGAGLQNFVFRAYTAASYLVFLPCAYFLGIHLRMGSTGLWSGIVAWVLVLASVFIVRFRRKDWVHNQV
;
A
#
# COMPACT_ATOMS: atom_id res chain seq x y z
N MET A 1 22.30 -18.96 12.09
CA MET A 1 21.13 -19.80 11.73
C MET A 1 20.51 -19.46 10.35
N GLY A 2 21.07 -18.54 9.55
CA GLY A 2 20.65 -18.31 8.16
C GLY A 2 19.13 -18.09 7.98
N VAL A 3 18.56 -18.65 6.91
CA VAL A 3 17.13 -18.55 6.59
C VAL A 3 16.23 -19.12 7.70
N LYS A 4 16.63 -20.23 8.34
CA LYS A 4 15.89 -20.81 9.48
C LYS A 4 15.86 -19.86 10.69
N GLY A 5 16.97 -19.18 10.95
CA GLY A 5 17.06 -18.17 12.02
C GLY A 5 16.14 -16.98 11.79
N ALA A 6 16.07 -16.49 10.54
CA ALA A 6 15.15 -15.42 10.18
C ALA A 6 13.68 -15.84 10.36
N ALA A 7 13.32 -17.07 9.96
CA ALA A 7 11.97 -17.58 10.16
C ALA A 7 11.60 -17.69 11.65
N ILE A 8 12.51 -18.21 12.48
CA ILE A 8 12.31 -18.32 13.94
C ILE A 8 12.20 -16.93 14.58
N ALA A 9 13.07 -15.99 14.20
CA ALA A 9 13.05 -14.63 14.71
C ALA A 9 11.74 -13.92 14.36
N SER A 10 11.26 -14.00 13.13
CA SER A 10 9.98 -13.43 12.71
C SER A 10 8.80 -14.04 13.46
N SER A 11 8.83 -15.36 13.66
CA SER A 11 7.80 -16.07 14.42
C SER A 11 7.78 -15.65 15.89
N LEU A 12 8.95 -15.52 16.52
CA LEU A 12 9.08 -15.06 17.90
C LEU A 12 8.68 -13.59 18.07
N ALA A 13 9.04 -12.72 17.13
CA ALA A 13 8.61 -11.32 17.13
C ALA A 13 7.08 -11.19 17.02
N GLY A 14 6.45 -12.00 16.16
CA GLY A 14 5.00 -12.08 16.06
C GLY A 14 4.34 -12.58 17.35
N ALA A 15 4.91 -13.64 17.96
CA ALA A 15 4.45 -14.16 19.24
C ALA A 15 4.57 -13.12 20.36
N ALA A 16 5.67 -12.38 20.43
CA ALA A 16 5.85 -11.29 21.39
C ALA A 16 4.76 -10.21 21.23
N GLY A 17 4.39 -9.86 19.99
CA GLY A 17 3.27 -8.96 19.70
C GLY A 17 1.92 -9.47 20.22
N LEU A 18 1.67 -10.78 20.10
CA LEU A 18 0.45 -11.43 20.61
C LEU A 18 0.33 -11.31 22.14
N PHE A 19 1.45 -11.37 22.87
CA PHE A 19 1.44 -11.26 24.34
C PHE A 19 1.47 -9.81 24.85
N ALA A 20 2.07 -8.89 24.08
CA ALA A 20 2.15 -7.48 24.45
C ALA A 20 0.76 -6.81 24.52
N PHE A 21 -0.15 -7.16 23.60
CA PHE A 21 -1.50 -6.57 23.55
C PHE A 21 -2.34 -6.90 24.81
N PRO A 22 -2.54 -8.19 25.19
CA PRO A 22 -3.27 -8.55 26.40
C PRO A 22 -2.64 -7.98 27.66
N PHE A 23 -1.30 -7.98 27.76
CA PHE A 23 -0.57 -7.40 28.89
C PHE A 23 -0.83 -5.90 29.03
N TYR A 24 -0.81 -5.16 27.92
CA TYR A 24 -1.12 -3.73 27.90
C TYR A 24 -2.58 -3.45 28.31
N PHE A 25 -3.53 -4.24 27.82
CA PHE A 25 -4.95 -4.09 28.16
C PHE A 25 -5.23 -4.37 29.65
N TYR A 26 -4.59 -5.41 30.22
CA TYR A 26 -4.78 -5.78 31.63
C TYR A 26 -4.11 -4.77 32.57
N SER A 27 -2.89 -4.32 32.26
CA SER A 27 -2.15 -3.33 33.08
C SER A 27 -2.81 -1.94 33.13
N ARG A 28 -3.59 -1.56 32.11
CA ARG A 28 -4.34 -0.29 32.05
C ARG A 28 -5.78 -0.38 32.56
N GLY A 29 -6.22 -1.53 33.09
CA GLY A 29 -7.59 -1.72 33.58
C GLY A 29 -8.66 -1.60 32.47
N LEU A 30 -8.28 -1.80 31.21
CA LEU A 30 -9.19 -1.73 30.06
C LEU A 30 -10.03 -3.01 29.88
N GLY A 31 -9.81 -4.03 30.73
CA GLY A 31 -10.61 -5.26 30.75
C GLY A 31 -12.11 -5.03 30.94
N LYS A 32 -12.51 -3.88 31.48
CA LYS A 32 -13.93 -3.45 31.60
C LYS A 32 -14.66 -3.30 30.25
N TYR A 33 -13.94 -3.10 29.14
CA TYR A 33 -14.56 -3.08 27.80
C TYR A 33 -14.84 -4.48 27.27
N PHE A 34 -14.21 -5.51 27.84
CA PHE A 34 -14.36 -6.92 27.45
C PHE A 34 -15.32 -7.69 28.37
N SER A 35 -15.79 -7.10 29.47
CA SER A 35 -16.66 -7.76 30.45
C SER A 35 -18.05 -8.12 29.91
N HIS A 36 -18.46 -7.54 28.78
CA HIS A 36 -19.74 -7.81 28.12
C HIS A 36 -19.61 -8.67 26.86
N ILE A 37 -18.42 -9.21 26.57
CA ILE A 37 -18.20 -10.05 25.39
C ILE A 37 -18.62 -11.49 25.74
N SER A 38 -19.62 -12.00 25.02
CA SER A 38 -19.94 -13.42 25.04
C SER A 38 -18.88 -14.18 24.25
N TRP A 39 -18.24 -15.16 24.91
CA TRP A 39 -17.27 -16.06 24.26
C TRP A 39 -17.93 -17.16 23.41
N ALA A 40 -19.26 -17.14 23.30
CA ALA A 40 -20.00 -18.08 22.48
C ALA A 40 -19.78 -17.75 21.00
N PHE A 41 -19.42 -18.78 20.21
CA PHE A 41 -19.27 -18.62 18.77
C PHE A 41 -20.60 -18.22 18.13
N SER A 42 -20.62 -17.05 17.48
CA SER A 42 -21.79 -16.56 16.74
C SER A 42 -21.53 -16.68 15.25
N PHE A 43 -22.21 -17.61 14.59
CA PHE A 43 -22.11 -17.80 13.14
C PHE A 43 -22.50 -16.52 12.37
N THR A 44 -23.42 -15.72 12.91
CA THR A 44 -23.85 -14.43 12.33
C THR A 44 -22.69 -13.43 12.26
N HIS A 45 -22.01 -13.18 13.38
CA HIS A 45 -20.86 -12.27 13.43
C HIS A 45 -19.69 -12.81 12.60
N PHE A 46 -19.44 -14.12 12.65
CA PHE A 46 -18.41 -14.74 11.82
C PHE A 46 -18.66 -14.54 10.32
N ARG A 47 -19.90 -14.73 9.86
CA ARG A 47 -20.30 -14.50 8.46
C ARG A 47 -20.15 -13.03 8.06
N GLU A 48 -20.45 -12.11 8.96
CA GLU A 48 -20.33 -10.66 8.72
C GLU A 48 -18.85 -10.22 8.61
N ILE A 49 -17.98 -10.74 9.49
CA ILE A 49 -16.53 -10.53 9.42
C ILE A 49 -15.99 -11.05 8.09
N LEU A 50 -16.37 -12.28 7.70
CA LEU A 50 -15.96 -12.85 6.42
C LEU A 50 -16.43 -11.98 5.26
N LYS A 51 -17.72 -11.65 5.19
CA LYS A 51 -18.29 -10.83 4.11
C LYS A 51 -17.58 -9.48 3.96
N THR A 52 -17.18 -8.86 5.07
CA THR A 52 -16.51 -7.56 5.07
C THR A 52 -15.02 -7.66 4.71
N SER A 53 -14.36 -8.76 5.12
CA SER A 53 -12.91 -8.96 4.95
C SER A 53 -12.53 -9.65 3.65
N THR A 54 -13.43 -10.41 3.02
CA THR A 54 -13.16 -11.14 1.78
C THR A 54 -12.69 -10.22 0.66
N SER A 55 -13.32 -9.06 0.47
CA SER A 55 -12.97 -8.16 -0.63
C SER A 55 -11.61 -7.49 -0.47
N PRO A 56 -11.23 -6.94 0.71
CA PRO A 56 -9.86 -6.51 0.95
C PRO A 56 -8.83 -7.64 0.79
N ALA A 57 -9.12 -8.84 1.28
CA ALA A 57 -8.21 -9.98 1.18
C ALA A 57 -7.99 -10.40 -0.29
N LEU A 58 -9.05 -10.48 -1.09
CA LEU A 58 -8.95 -10.78 -2.52
C LEU A 58 -8.25 -9.66 -3.30
N ALA A 59 -8.47 -8.39 -2.92
CA ALA A 59 -7.75 -7.26 -3.52
C ALA A 59 -6.24 -7.39 -3.32
N GLU A 60 -5.83 -7.66 -2.09
CA GLU A 60 -4.42 -7.79 -1.73
C GLU A 60 -3.79 -9.01 -2.42
N LEU A 61 -4.51 -10.14 -2.45
CA LEU A 61 -4.05 -11.34 -3.14
C LEU A 61 -3.86 -11.12 -4.64
N LEU A 62 -4.85 -10.55 -5.33
CA LEU A 62 -4.74 -10.28 -6.76
C LEU A 62 -3.68 -9.23 -7.08
N ASN A 63 -3.50 -8.25 -6.20
CA ASN A 63 -2.44 -7.25 -6.33
C ASN A 63 -1.05 -7.91 -6.19
N ASN A 64 -0.85 -8.77 -5.19
CA ASN A 64 0.39 -9.53 -5.03
C ASN A 64 0.69 -10.40 -6.24
N ILE A 65 -0.31 -11.09 -6.80
CA ILE A 65 -0.15 -11.85 -8.05
C ILE A 65 0.27 -10.93 -9.20
N SER A 66 -0.30 -9.73 -9.31
CA SER A 66 0.12 -8.79 -10.36
C SER A 66 1.58 -8.34 -10.20
N PHE A 67 2.07 -8.13 -8.97
CA PHE A 67 3.48 -7.82 -8.73
C PHE A 67 4.42 -9.02 -8.95
N MET A 68 3.94 -10.25 -8.73
CA MET A 68 4.66 -11.46 -9.14
C MET A 68 4.81 -11.53 -10.67
N ILE A 69 3.73 -11.29 -11.42
CA ILE A 69 3.79 -11.24 -12.90
C ILE A 69 4.73 -10.12 -13.38
N PHE A 70 4.68 -8.95 -12.74
CA PHE A 70 5.60 -7.85 -13.04
C PHE A 70 7.07 -8.25 -12.80
N THR A 71 7.34 -8.99 -11.72
CA THR A 71 8.70 -9.50 -11.44
C THR A 71 9.14 -10.49 -12.51
N GLU A 72 8.24 -11.33 -13.03
CA GLU A 72 8.53 -12.19 -14.18
C GLU A 72 8.82 -11.39 -15.45
N PHE A 73 8.13 -10.27 -15.70
CA PHE A 73 8.50 -9.37 -16.80
C PHE A 73 9.92 -8.81 -16.63
N ALA A 74 10.34 -8.48 -15.41
CA ALA A 74 11.72 -8.08 -15.14
C ALA A 74 12.71 -9.22 -15.45
N THR A 75 12.38 -10.46 -15.09
CA THR A 75 13.18 -11.65 -15.45
C THR A 75 13.33 -11.81 -16.96
N VAL A 76 12.25 -11.59 -17.72
CA VAL A 76 12.28 -11.66 -19.20
C VAL A 76 13.14 -10.56 -19.82
N VAL A 77 13.14 -9.36 -19.26
CA VAL A 77 14.01 -8.26 -19.71
C VAL A 77 15.48 -8.59 -19.46
N GLY A 78 15.79 -9.19 -18.31
CA GLY A 78 17.12 -9.70 -18.01
C GLY A 78 17.43 -9.80 -16.52
N THR A 79 18.53 -10.48 -16.19
CA THR A 79 18.99 -10.65 -14.80
C THR A 79 19.31 -9.32 -14.13
N THR A 80 19.83 -8.34 -14.88
CA THR A 80 20.10 -6.99 -14.40
C THR A 80 18.80 -6.28 -14.00
N ALA A 81 17.75 -6.35 -14.84
CA ALA A 81 16.46 -5.74 -14.56
C ALA A 81 15.76 -6.36 -13.33
N LEU A 82 15.93 -7.66 -13.11
CA LEU A 82 15.46 -8.33 -11.90
C LEU A 82 16.20 -7.83 -10.64
N ALA A 83 17.52 -7.65 -10.72
CA ALA A 83 18.31 -7.09 -9.62
C ALA A 83 17.88 -5.64 -9.30
N VAL A 84 17.72 -4.81 -10.34
CA VAL A 84 17.18 -3.44 -10.22
C VAL A 84 15.82 -3.46 -9.53
N THR A 85 14.93 -4.36 -9.93
CA THR A 85 13.58 -4.47 -9.37
C THR A 85 13.60 -4.75 -7.87
N ASN A 86 14.47 -5.66 -7.40
CA ASN A 86 14.63 -5.93 -5.98
C ASN A 86 15.20 -4.73 -5.20
N MET A 87 16.20 -4.04 -5.76
CA MET A 87 16.76 -2.83 -5.17
C MET A 87 15.71 -1.73 -5.03
N LEU A 88 14.87 -1.56 -6.04
CA LEU A 88 13.79 -0.56 -6.04
C LEU A 88 12.69 -0.91 -5.04
N PHE A 89 12.23 -2.17 -4.96
CA PHE A 89 11.25 -2.55 -3.93
C PHE A 89 11.75 -2.25 -2.52
N SER A 90 13.03 -2.57 -2.24
CA SER A 90 13.62 -2.27 -0.94
C SER A 90 13.72 -0.76 -0.70
N THR A 91 14.19 0.01 -1.68
CA THR A 91 14.36 1.47 -1.55
C THR A 91 13.01 2.18 -1.40
N LEU A 92 12.01 1.82 -2.20
CA LEU A 92 10.68 2.43 -2.19
C LEU A 92 9.89 2.11 -0.92
N SER A 93 10.19 0.98 -0.25
CA SER A 93 9.56 0.62 1.02
C SER A 93 9.75 1.71 2.09
N LEU A 94 10.85 2.46 2.03
CA LEU A 94 11.15 3.59 2.93
C LEU A 94 10.11 4.72 2.82
N SER A 95 9.51 4.91 1.64
CA SER A 95 8.46 5.90 1.41
C SER A 95 7.06 5.30 1.58
N PHE A 96 6.85 4.09 1.04
CA PHE A 96 5.55 3.43 1.03
C PHE A 96 5.03 3.10 2.43
N LEU A 97 5.88 2.59 3.33
CA LEU A 97 5.46 2.17 4.69
C LEU A 97 4.91 3.34 5.53
N PRO A 98 5.57 4.52 5.59
CA PRO A 98 4.99 5.70 6.22
C PRO A 98 3.64 6.11 5.62
N GLY A 99 3.53 6.15 4.29
CA GLY A 99 2.27 6.50 3.63
C GLY A 99 1.15 5.51 3.94
N TYR A 100 1.48 4.21 3.98
CA TYR A 100 0.53 3.15 4.35
C TYR A 100 0.03 3.34 5.79
N ALA A 101 0.92 3.73 6.72
CA ALA A 101 0.55 4.05 8.10
C ALA A 101 -0.44 5.23 8.18
N PHE A 102 -0.24 6.30 7.41
CA PHE A 102 -1.22 7.38 7.29
C PHE A 102 -2.54 6.91 6.68
N GLY A 103 -2.50 5.97 5.74
CA GLY A 103 -3.68 5.30 5.20
C GLY A 103 -4.49 4.58 6.28
N ILE A 104 -3.83 3.78 7.12
CA ILE A 104 -4.48 3.11 8.27
C ILE A 104 -5.12 4.14 9.21
N ALA A 105 -4.40 5.22 9.54
CA ALA A 105 -4.93 6.29 10.36
C ALA A 105 -6.17 6.95 9.73
N ALA A 106 -6.16 7.19 8.41
CA ALA A 106 -7.29 7.73 7.68
C ALA A 106 -8.52 6.81 7.71
N THR A 107 -8.34 5.50 7.55
CA THR A 107 -9.41 4.49 7.71
C THR A 107 -10.08 4.61 9.07
N THR A 108 -9.28 4.68 10.14
CA THR A 108 -9.79 4.79 11.52
C THR A 108 -10.52 6.11 11.76
N ILE A 109 -9.92 7.24 11.36
CA ILE A 109 -10.55 8.57 11.49
C ILE A 109 -11.89 8.60 10.75
N LEU A 110 -11.92 8.06 9.53
CA LEU A 110 -13.13 8.08 8.72
C LEU A 110 -14.23 7.20 9.35
N GLY A 111 -13.90 5.97 9.73
CA GLY A 111 -14.87 5.05 10.35
C GLY A 111 -15.44 5.60 11.65
N GLN A 112 -14.59 6.15 12.52
CA GLN A 112 -15.02 6.77 13.78
C GLN A 112 -15.86 8.04 13.55
N ALA A 113 -15.45 8.91 12.62
CA ALA A 113 -16.18 10.13 12.32
C ALA A 113 -17.55 9.85 11.68
N LEU A 114 -17.64 8.84 10.81
CA LEU A 114 -18.92 8.39 10.23
C LEU A 114 -19.84 7.79 11.29
N GLY A 115 -19.31 6.88 12.14
CA GLY A 115 -20.08 6.31 13.27
C GLY A 115 -20.56 7.36 14.27
N ALA A 116 -19.84 8.47 14.42
CA ALA A 116 -20.24 9.60 15.24
C ALA A 116 -21.16 10.62 14.54
N GLY A 117 -21.63 10.35 13.31
CA GLY A 117 -22.49 11.26 12.54
C GLY A 117 -21.79 12.57 12.10
N LYS A 118 -20.46 12.56 11.95
CA LYS A 118 -19.62 13.73 11.62
C LYS A 118 -18.97 13.60 10.23
N PRO A 119 -19.73 13.62 9.12
CA PRO A 119 -19.19 13.40 7.78
C PRO A 119 -18.23 14.50 7.30
N LYS A 120 -18.38 15.74 7.81
CA LYS A 120 -17.42 16.81 7.55
C LYS A 120 -16.04 16.48 8.13
N LEU A 121 -16.01 15.94 9.36
CA LEU A 121 -14.75 15.54 9.99
C LEU A 121 -14.12 14.36 9.24
N ALA A 122 -14.92 13.39 8.81
CA ALA A 122 -14.47 12.27 8.00
C ALA A 122 -13.79 12.75 6.71
N TYR A 123 -14.46 13.62 5.94
CA TYR A 123 -13.93 14.14 4.67
C TYR A 123 -12.61 14.89 4.84
N HIS A 124 -12.55 15.86 5.76
CA HIS A 124 -11.34 16.65 5.97
C HIS A 124 -10.23 15.82 6.63
N GLY A 125 -10.59 14.88 7.51
CA GLY A 125 -9.66 13.95 8.12
C GLY A 125 -8.91 13.11 7.08
N ALA A 126 -9.63 12.51 6.13
CA ALA A 126 -9.02 11.72 5.06
C ALA A 126 -8.06 12.55 4.19
N PHE A 127 -8.47 13.74 3.74
CA PHE A 127 -7.59 14.60 2.93
C PHE A 127 -6.41 15.17 3.71
N ARG A 128 -6.57 15.42 5.01
CA ARG A 128 -5.47 15.89 5.86
C ARG A 128 -4.47 14.79 6.12
N SER A 129 -4.92 13.55 6.33
CA SER A 129 -4.03 12.38 6.37
C SER A 129 -3.30 12.18 5.05
N ALA A 130 -3.99 12.35 3.91
CA ALA A 130 -3.37 12.25 2.59
C ALA A 130 -2.31 13.33 2.37
N PHE A 131 -2.58 14.56 2.83
CA PHE A 131 -1.62 15.66 2.77
C PHE A 131 -0.36 15.36 3.60
N PHE A 132 -0.50 14.88 4.85
CA PHE A 132 0.66 14.52 5.66
C PHE A 132 1.46 13.36 5.05
N ALA A 133 0.76 12.35 4.52
CA ALA A 133 1.41 11.27 3.77
C ALA A 133 2.17 11.82 2.56
N ALA A 134 1.58 12.75 1.80
CA ALA A 134 2.21 13.37 0.65
C ALA A 134 3.44 14.21 1.02
N CYS A 135 3.46 14.89 2.18
CA CYS A 135 4.65 15.57 2.66
C CYS A 135 5.78 14.59 3.00
N VAL A 136 5.47 13.47 3.65
CA VAL A 136 6.47 12.46 4.02
C VAL A 136 6.97 11.73 2.77
N MET A 137 6.06 11.19 1.96
CA MET A 137 6.43 10.47 0.74
C MET A 137 7.08 11.40 -0.30
N GLY A 138 6.58 12.63 -0.44
CA GLY A 138 7.16 13.63 -1.34
C GLY A 138 8.56 14.06 -0.91
N SER A 139 8.83 14.20 0.39
CA SER A 139 10.20 14.47 0.87
C SER A 139 11.14 13.28 0.62
N MET A 140 10.67 12.04 0.78
CA MET A 140 11.43 10.86 0.35
C MET A 140 11.62 10.80 -1.17
N GLY A 141 10.61 11.19 -1.96
CA GLY A 141 10.73 11.32 -3.41
C GLY A 141 11.80 12.32 -3.83
N LEU A 142 11.91 13.45 -3.13
CA LEU A 142 13.00 14.40 -3.33
C LEU A 142 14.36 13.77 -2.97
N VAL A 143 14.43 12.99 -1.89
CA VAL A 143 15.65 12.25 -1.52
C VAL A 143 16.04 11.24 -2.60
N PHE A 144 15.08 10.50 -3.18
CA PHE A 144 15.32 9.57 -4.28
C PHE A 144 15.86 10.27 -5.53
N ILE A 145 15.42 11.49 -5.81
CA ILE A 145 15.88 12.26 -6.96
C ILE A 145 17.30 12.80 -6.72
N LEU A 146 17.55 13.42 -5.57
CA LEU A 146 18.81 14.11 -5.28
C LEU A 146 19.94 13.18 -4.85
N TRP A 147 19.63 12.15 -4.05
CA TRP A 147 20.60 11.22 -3.45
C TRP A 147 20.34 9.75 -3.81
N GLY A 148 19.58 9.50 -4.88
CA GLY A 148 19.20 8.15 -5.27
C GLY A 148 20.38 7.25 -5.60
N LYS A 149 21.44 7.77 -6.24
CA LYS A 149 22.63 6.99 -6.60
C LYS A 149 23.40 6.54 -5.37
N GLU A 150 23.54 7.42 -4.39
CA GLU A 150 24.18 7.16 -3.10
C GLU A 150 23.39 6.09 -2.33
N MET A 151 22.06 6.18 -2.32
CA MET A 151 21.20 5.15 -1.72
C MET A 151 21.37 3.79 -2.41
N LEU A 152 21.38 3.77 -3.74
CA LEU A 152 21.57 2.54 -4.52
C LEU A 152 22.96 1.93 -4.31
N SER A 153 23.98 2.74 -3.99
CA SER A 153 25.34 2.28 -3.69
C SER A 153 25.50 1.47 -2.39
N PHE A 154 24.47 1.46 -1.54
CA PHE A 154 24.41 0.56 -0.37
C PHE A 154 24.08 -0.88 -0.77
N TYR A 155 23.43 -1.09 -1.92
CA TYR A 155 23.06 -2.43 -2.41
C TYR A 155 24.15 -3.06 -3.29
N THR A 156 24.83 -2.25 -4.11
CA THR A 156 25.85 -2.72 -5.05
C THR A 156 26.95 -1.69 -5.27
N LYS A 157 28.12 -2.15 -5.71
CA LYS A 157 29.24 -1.30 -6.16
C LYS A 157 29.37 -1.25 -7.68
N ASP A 158 28.51 -1.96 -8.40
CA ASP A 158 28.47 -1.94 -9.87
C ASP A 158 27.84 -0.62 -10.37
N PRO A 159 28.61 0.27 -11.04
CA PRO A 159 28.10 1.55 -11.51
C PRO A 159 27.05 1.42 -12.62
N GLU A 160 27.07 0.36 -13.43
CA GLU A 160 26.08 0.15 -14.49
C GLU A 160 24.72 -0.18 -13.88
N LEU A 161 24.70 -1.09 -12.89
CA LEU A 161 23.49 -1.47 -12.17
C LEU A 161 22.89 -0.29 -11.40
N ILE A 162 23.72 0.57 -10.80
CA ILE A 162 23.25 1.81 -10.13
C ILE A 162 22.59 2.75 -11.12
N GLN A 163 23.18 2.96 -12.31
CA GLN A 163 22.61 3.85 -13.31
C GLN A 163 21.29 3.32 -13.88
N GLU A 164 21.20 2.01 -14.08
CA GLU A 164 19.97 1.36 -14.54
C GLU A 164 18.85 1.47 -13.50
N ALA A 165 19.16 1.33 -12.21
CA ALA A 165 18.18 1.51 -11.13
C ALA A 165 17.82 2.98 -10.86
N TYR A 166 18.73 3.92 -11.10
CA TYR A 166 18.50 5.32 -10.79
C TYR A 166 17.42 5.95 -11.68
N SER A 167 17.41 5.61 -12.97
CA SER A 167 16.42 6.15 -13.93
C SER A 167 14.95 5.89 -13.52
N PRO A 168 14.53 4.63 -13.26
CA PRO A 168 13.19 4.38 -12.73
C PRO A 168 12.98 4.94 -11.32
N LEU A 169 14.01 4.97 -10.47
CA LEU A 169 13.91 5.55 -9.11
C LEU A 169 13.52 7.04 -9.16
N VAL A 170 14.10 7.82 -10.07
CA VAL A 170 13.76 9.25 -10.26
C VAL A 170 12.30 9.42 -10.67
N ILE A 171 11.83 8.63 -11.65
CA ILE A 171 10.44 8.66 -12.11
C ILE A 171 9.48 8.35 -10.95
N LEU A 172 9.81 7.34 -10.14
CA LEU A 172 9.03 6.96 -8.97
C LEU A 172 9.16 7.96 -7.82
N GLY A 173 10.25 8.71 -7.75
CA GLY A 173 10.42 9.83 -6.84
C GLY A 173 9.45 10.96 -7.14
N VAL A 174 9.26 11.29 -8.42
CA VAL A 174 8.32 12.36 -8.85
C VAL A 174 6.86 12.00 -8.52
N ILE A 175 6.47 10.73 -8.65
CA ILE A 175 5.08 10.31 -8.44
C ILE A 175 4.70 10.13 -6.96
N GLN A 176 5.64 10.19 -6.02
CA GLN A 176 5.41 9.90 -4.59
C GLN A 176 4.23 10.68 -3.98
N ILE A 177 4.09 11.96 -4.35
CA ILE A 177 2.98 12.80 -3.86
C ILE A 177 1.64 12.22 -4.31
N VAL A 178 1.53 11.85 -5.59
CA VAL A 178 0.29 11.30 -6.15
C VAL A 178 0.01 9.92 -5.56
N ASP A 179 1.04 9.10 -5.38
CA ASP A 179 0.92 7.78 -4.77
C ASP A 179 0.41 7.85 -3.33
N ALA A 180 0.85 8.85 -2.55
CA ALA A 180 0.34 9.12 -1.22
C ALA A 180 -1.18 9.38 -1.21
N TYR A 181 -1.67 10.21 -2.12
CA TYR A 181 -3.10 10.49 -2.23
C TYR A 181 -3.89 9.25 -2.68
N HIS A 182 -3.40 8.53 -3.68
CA HIS A 182 -3.97 7.26 -4.12
C HIS A 182 -4.17 6.31 -2.94
N MET A 183 -3.09 6.04 -2.21
CA MET A 183 -3.07 5.05 -1.14
C MET A 183 -3.95 5.47 0.04
N VAL A 184 -3.84 6.71 0.51
CA VAL A 184 -4.60 7.16 1.68
C VAL A 184 -6.09 7.27 1.38
N ILE A 185 -6.48 7.75 0.20
CA ILE A 185 -7.90 7.85 -0.17
C ILE A 185 -8.48 6.46 -0.43
N ALA A 186 -7.71 5.49 -0.94
CA ALA A 186 -8.15 4.11 -1.03
C ALA A 186 -8.47 3.51 0.35
N CYS A 187 -7.58 3.75 1.33
CA CYS A 187 -7.81 3.37 2.73
C CYS A 187 -9.06 4.03 3.31
N ALA A 188 -9.22 5.35 3.09
CA ALA A 188 -10.43 6.05 3.50
C ALA A 188 -11.69 5.43 2.88
N LEU A 189 -11.72 5.18 1.57
CA LEU A 189 -12.85 4.51 0.92
C LEU A 189 -13.18 3.14 1.53
N ARG A 190 -12.17 2.35 1.91
CA ARG A 190 -12.38 1.11 2.67
C ARG A 190 -13.02 1.38 4.05
N GLY A 191 -12.54 2.39 4.77
CA GLY A 191 -13.15 2.84 6.03
C GLY A 191 -14.59 3.36 5.89
N ALA A 192 -15.01 3.72 4.67
CA ALA A 192 -16.37 4.14 4.35
C ALA A 192 -17.30 2.98 3.92
N GLY A 193 -16.85 1.73 4.06
CA GLY A 193 -17.60 0.55 3.60
C GLY A 193 -17.56 0.31 2.08
N LEU A 194 -16.74 1.06 1.33
CA LEU A 194 -16.61 0.91 -0.13
C LEU A 194 -15.51 -0.07 -0.55
N GLN A 195 -15.17 -1.07 0.28
CA GLN A 195 -14.12 -2.05 -0.02
C GLN A 195 -14.32 -2.79 -1.34
N ASN A 196 -15.57 -3.10 -1.72
CA ASN A 196 -15.87 -3.77 -3.01
C ASN A 196 -15.53 -2.90 -4.22
N PHE A 197 -15.74 -1.59 -4.12
CA PHE A 197 -15.37 -0.65 -5.17
C PHE A 197 -13.83 -0.54 -5.28
N VAL A 198 -13.16 -0.39 -4.13
CA VAL A 198 -11.70 -0.31 -4.06
C VAL A 198 -11.06 -1.57 -4.63
N PHE A 199 -11.57 -2.75 -4.25
CA PHE A 199 -11.17 -4.04 -4.82
C PHE A 199 -11.25 -4.05 -6.34
N ARG A 200 -12.43 -3.76 -6.92
CA ARG A 200 -12.62 -3.80 -8.38
C ARG A 200 -11.72 -2.81 -9.10
N ALA A 201 -11.54 -1.61 -8.55
CA ALA A 201 -10.68 -0.59 -9.13
C ALA A 201 -9.21 -1.00 -9.13
N TYR A 202 -8.70 -1.53 -8.00
CA TYR A 202 -7.33 -2.06 -7.94
C TYR A 202 -7.12 -3.19 -8.93
N THR A 203 -7.99 -4.21 -8.92
CA THR A 203 -7.88 -5.33 -9.85
C THR A 203 -7.95 -4.87 -11.31
N ALA A 204 -8.88 -3.99 -11.67
CA ALA A 204 -8.97 -3.47 -13.03
C ALA A 204 -7.71 -2.69 -13.42
N ALA A 205 -7.23 -1.78 -12.57
CA ALA A 205 -6.03 -1.01 -12.86
C ALA A 205 -4.78 -1.90 -12.95
N SER A 206 -4.63 -2.89 -12.06
CA SER A 206 -3.47 -3.77 -12.05
C SER A 206 -3.39 -4.64 -13.32
N TYR A 207 -4.51 -5.20 -13.77
CA TYR A 207 -4.51 -6.14 -14.90
C TYR A 207 -4.76 -5.47 -16.26
N LEU A 208 -5.46 -4.33 -16.31
CA LEU A 208 -5.79 -3.64 -17.58
C LEU A 208 -4.90 -2.43 -17.86
N VAL A 209 -4.19 -1.89 -16.86
CA VAL A 209 -3.32 -0.73 -17.03
C VAL A 209 -1.88 -1.07 -16.66
N PHE A 210 -1.62 -1.45 -15.42
CA PHE A 210 -0.26 -1.68 -14.92
C PHE A 210 0.48 -2.75 -15.74
N LEU A 211 -0.04 -3.98 -15.78
CA LEU A 211 0.62 -5.09 -16.49
C LEU A 211 0.77 -4.81 -18.00
N PRO A 212 -0.27 -4.37 -18.73
CA PRO A 212 -0.12 -4.03 -20.15
C PRO A 212 0.87 -2.89 -20.39
N CYS A 213 0.85 -1.83 -19.59
CA CYS A 213 1.82 -0.73 -19.73
C CYS A 213 3.25 -1.18 -19.43
N ALA A 214 3.45 -1.97 -18.36
CA ALA A 214 4.77 -2.51 -18.03
C ALA A 214 5.31 -3.42 -19.14
N TYR A 215 4.47 -4.33 -19.66
CA TYR A 215 4.83 -5.20 -20.79
C TYR A 215 5.15 -4.38 -22.04
N PHE A 216 4.28 -3.44 -22.41
CA PHE A 216 4.42 -2.67 -23.63
C PHE A 216 5.66 -1.76 -23.59
N LEU A 217 5.85 -0.99 -22.52
CA LEU A 217 6.97 -0.06 -22.40
C LEU A 217 8.29 -0.80 -22.13
N GLY A 218 8.29 -1.76 -21.21
CA GLY A 218 9.49 -2.48 -20.79
C GLY A 218 9.99 -3.49 -21.83
N ILE A 219 9.11 -4.35 -22.33
CA ILE A 219 9.47 -5.48 -23.19
C ILE A 219 9.27 -5.13 -24.67
N HIS A 220 8.09 -4.66 -25.07
CA HIS A 220 7.79 -4.44 -26.49
C HIS A 220 8.57 -3.26 -27.09
N LEU A 221 8.59 -2.11 -26.41
CA LEU A 221 9.40 -0.95 -26.80
C LEU A 221 10.87 -1.04 -26.36
N ARG A 222 11.24 -2.12 -25.66
CA ARG A 222 12.62 -2.38 -25.19
C ARG A 222 13.21 -1.23 -24.36
N MET A 223 12.39 -0.53 -23.58
CA MET A 223 12.87 0.52 -22.66
C MET A 223 13.43 -0.06 -21.34
N GLY A 224 13.48 -1.39 -21.21
CA GLY A 224 14.10 -2.10 -20.10
C GLY A 224 13.43 -1.79 -18.75
N SER A 225 14.25 -1.67 -17.71
CA SER A 225 13.82 -1.38 -16.33
C SER A 225 12.99 -0.08 -16.24
N THR A 226 13.42 0.99 -16.91
CA THR A 226 12.68 2.27 -16.92
C THR A 226 11.28 2.13 -17.51
N GLY A 227 11.15 1.37 -18.60
CA GLY A 227 9.84 1.09 -19.22
C GLY A 227 8.91 0.29 -18.31
N LEU A 228 9.44 -0.77 -17.68
CA LEU A 228 8.68 -1.59 -16.72
C LEU A 228 8.09 -0.73 -15.60
N TRP A 229 8.93 0.06 -14.92
CA TRP A 229 8.52 0.87 -13.78
C TRP A 229 7.65 2.07 -14.17
N SER A 230 7.71 2.54 -15.41
CA SER A 230 6.75 3.53 -15.94
C SER A 230 5.31 3.01 -15.95
N GLY A 231 5.10 1.68 -16.01
CA GLY A 231 3.78 1.07 -15.84
C GLY A 231 3.15 1.35 -14.47
N ILE A 232 3.96 1.44 -13.40
CA ILE A 232 3.48 1.81 -12.07
C ILE A 232 3.00 3.25 -12.04
N VAL A 233 3.65 4.17 -12.76
CA VAL A 233 3.20 5.56 -12.83
C VAL A 233 1.80 5.65 -13.43
N ALA A 234 1.54 4.94 -14.53
CA ALA A 234 0.21 4.86 -15.14
C ALA A 234 -0.83 4.29 -14.16
N TRP A 235 -0.47 3.23 -13.44
CA TRP A 235 -1.32 2.61 -12.43
C TRP A 235 -1.69 3.57 -11.29
N VAL A 236 -0.70 4.26 -10.72
CA VAL A 236 -0.88 5.26 -9.67
C VAL A 236 -1.78 6.41 -10.15
N LEU A 237 -1.52 6.94 -11.35
CA LEU A 237 -2.31 8.05 -11.90
C LEU A 237 -3.78 7.67 -12.09
N VAL A 238 -4.05 6.47 -12.62
CA VAL A 238 -5.42 5.98 -12.81
C VAL A 238 -6.10 5.79 -11.46
N LEU A 239 -5.46 5.11 -10.51
CA LEU A 239 -6.07 4.85 -9.20
C LEU A 239 -6.26 6.12 -8.37
N ALA A 240 -5.28 7.03 -8.35
CA ALA A 240 -5.41 8.33 -7.71
C ALA A 240 -6.63 9.08 -8.27
N SER A 241 -6.75 9.14 -9.59
CA SER A 241 -7.87 9.82 -10.25
C SER A 241 -9.22 9.18 -9.88
N VAL A 242 -9.33 7.86 -10.02
CA VAL A 242 -10.57 7.11 -9.72
C VAL A 242 -10.97 7.29 -8.25
N PHE A 243 -10.04 7.14 -7.31
CA PHE A 243 -10.34 7.22 -5.88
C PHE A 243 -10.63 8.64 -5.41
N ILE A 244 -9.85 9.64 -5.86
CA ILE A 244 -10.11 11.05 -5.51
C ILE A 244 -11.47 11.47 -6.06
N VAL A 245 -11.78 11.18 -7.33
CA VAL A 245 -13.08 11.51 -7.91
C VAL A 245 -14.21 10.81 -7.16
N ARG A 246 -14.07 9.49 -6.89
CA ARG A 246 -15.08 8.73 -6.15
C ARG A 246 -15.31 9.29 -4.76
N PHE A 247 -14.24 9.64 -4.04
CA PHE A 247 -14.31 10.15 -2.68
C PHE A 247 -14.90 11.58 -2.63
N ARG A 248 -14.59 12.42 -3.63
CA ARG A 248 -15.14 13.80 -3.71
C ARG A 248 -16.64 13.85 -3.98
N ARG A 249 -17.23 12.80 -4.57
CA ARG A 249 -18.70 12.70 -4.77
C ARG A 249 -19.49 12.62 -3.47
N LYS A 250 -18.86 12.23 -2.35
CA LYS A 250 -19.50 12.12 -1.02
C LYS A 250 -20.71 11.19 -0.92
N ASP A 251 -21.01 10.39 -1.95
CA ASP A 251 -22.09 9.37 -1.89
C ASP A 251 -21.89 8.37 -0.74
N TRP A 252 -20.63 8.18 -0.32
CA TRP A 252 -20.25 7.32 0.81
C TRP A 252 -20.75 7.82 2.17
N VAL A 253 -21.20 9.07 2.29
CA VAL A 253 -21.74 9.61 3.55
C VAL A 253 -23.03 8.90 3.97
N HIS A 254 -23.80 8.37 3.00
CA HIS A 254 -25.08 7.70 3.24
C HIS A 254 -24.98 6.17 3.28
N ASN A 255 -23.80 5.61 3.00
CA ASN A 255 -23.57 4.20 3.22
C ASN A 255 -23.51 3.99 4.74
N GLN A 256 -24.63 3.58 5.32
CA GLN A 256 -24.61 3.01 6.67
C GLN A 256 -23.80 1.71 6.59
N VAL A 257 -22.62 1.75 7.20
CA VAL A 257 -21.80 0.57 7.51
C VAL A 257 -22.50 -0.19 8.62
#